data_AF-A0A1V6ARQ2-F1
#
_entry.id   AF-A0A1V6ARQ2-F1
#
_cell.length_a   1.000
_cell.length_b   1.000
_cell.length_c   1.000
_cell.angle_alpha   90.00
_cell.angle_beta   90.00
_cell.angle_gamma   90.00
#
_symmetry.space_group_name_H-M   'P 1'
#
loop_
_entity.id
_entity.type
_entity.pdbx_description
1 polymer ?
#
loop_
_entity_poly.entity_id
_entity_poly.type
_entity_poly.pdbx_seq_one_letter_code
_entity_poly.pdbx_strand_id
1 'polypeptide(L)'
;MEKVKAYVQRILGNEDIPLPKYMTEQAAGMDIFAAVKADETILPGERRKIPTGIAIALPEGYEAQIRPRSGLAIHQGITLLNSPGTIDADYRGEIALIVINHGKEPFSVQRGMRLAQMVISKVCRAQWVDSPNLNETARGNGGFGHT
;
A
#
# COMPACT_ATOMS: atom_id res chain seq x y z
N MET A 1 -2.63 -9.39 -18.48
CA MET A 1 -2.78 -8.07 -17.86
C MET A 1 -2.09 -7.03 -18.74
N GLU A 2 -2.67 -5.84 -18.89
CA GLU A 2 -2.02 -4.69 -19.55
C GLU A 2 -0.74 -4.33 -18.79
N LYS A 3 0.35 -4.05 -19.51
CA LYS A 3 1.62 -3.64 -18.90
C LYS A 3 1.72 -2.11 -18.91
N VAL A 4 1.99 -1.52 -17.75
CA VAL A 4 2.30 -0.09 -17.61
C VAL A 4 3.77 0.07 -17.23
N LYS A 5 4.45 1.06 -17.81
CA LYS A 5 5.83 1.39 -17.46
C LYS A 5 5.84 2.37 -16.29
N ALA A 6 6.49 2.00 -15.21
CA ALA A 6 6.80 2.87 -14.08
C ALA A 6 8.33 2.92 -13.89
N TYR A 7 8.83 4.03 -13.35
CA TYR A 7 10.23 4.17 -12.98
C TYR A 7 10.38 3.98 -11.48
N VAL A 8 11.50 3.41 -11.05
CA VAL A 8 11.84 3.19 -9.65
C VAL A 8 13.28 3.63 -9.40
N GLN A 9 13.48 4.34 -8.31
CA GLN A 9 14.78 4.72 -7.80
C GLN A 9 14.99 4.04 -6.45
N ARG A 10 16.12 3.34 -6.29
CA ARG A 10 16.58 2.94 -4.96
C ARG A 10 17.18 4.15 -4.25
N ILE A 11 16.77 4.39 -3.02
CA ILE A 11 17.37 5.39 -2.14
C ILE A 11 18.76 4.90 -1.74
N LEU A 12 19.74 5.81 -1.77
CA LEU A 12 21.15 5.53 -1.45
C LEU A 12 21.29 4.75 -0.13
N GLY A 13 22.06 3.65 -0.14
CA GLY A 13 22.25 2.77 1.02
C GLY A 13 21.19 1.67 1.15
N ASN A 14 20.34 1.46 0.13
CA ASN A 14 19.37 0.36 0.06
C ASN A 14 19.53 -0.49 -1.21
N GLU A 15 20.74 -0.58 -1.73
CA GLU A 15 21.08 -1.34 -2.94
C GLU A 15 20.85 -2.85 -2.75
N ASP A 16 20.95 -3.33 -1.51
CA ASP A 16 20.70 -4.71 -1.08
C ASP A 16 19.20 -5.06 -1.02
N ILE A 17 18.31 -4.06 -0.99
CA ILE A 17 16.86 -4.30 -0.96
C ILE A 17 16.35 -4.63 -2.38
N PRO A 18 15.68 -5.78 -2.56
CA PRO A 18 15.07 -6.13 -3.85
C PRO A 18 14.01 -5.10 -4.25
N LEU A 19 13.92 -4.82 -5.55
CA LEU A 19 12.79 -4.06 -6.08
C LEU A 19 11.48 -4.85 -5.88
N PRO A 20 10.32 -4.17 -5.78
CA PRO A 20 9.04 -4.85 -5.76
C PRO A 20 8.88 -5.77 -6.96
N LYS A 21 8.40 -6.99 -6.73
CA LYS A 21 8.21 -7.98 -7.80
C LYS A 21 6.92 -8.77 -7.63
N TYR A 22 6.35 -9.15 -8.76
CA TYR A 22 5.27 -10.12 -8.84
C TYR A 22 5.81 -11.51 -8.51
N MET A 23 5.18 -12.21 -7.55
CA MET A 23 5.65 -13.52 -7.10
C MET A 23 5.15 -14.68 -7.96
N THR A 24 4.08 -14.46 -8.73
CA THR A 24 3.53 -15.40 -9.72
C THR A 24 3.06 -14.63 -10.95
N GLU A 25 2.87 -15.34 -12.07
CA GLU A 25 2.48 -14.71 -13.35
C GLU A 25 1.15 -13.96 -13.31
N GLN A 26 0.24 -14.37 -12.43
CA GLN A 26 -1.11 -13.81 -12.30
C GLN A 26 -1.27 -12.97 -11.02
N ALA A 27 -0.18 -12.69 -10.30
CA ALA A 27 -0.23 -11.86 -9.10
C ALA A 27 -0.70 -10.44 -9.47
N ALA A 28 -1.71 -9.94 -8.75
CA ALA A 28 -2.19 -8.57 -8.92
C ALA A 28 -1.22 -7.53 -8.33
N GLY A 29 -0.48 -7.92 -7.28
CA GLY A 29 0.42 -7.03 -6.54
C GLY A 29 1.86 -7.52 -6.48
N MET A 30 2.76 -6.57 -6.24
CA MET A 30 4.19 -6.79 -6.04
C MET A 30 4.52 -6.74 -4.55
N ASP A 31 5.23 -7.74 -4.01
CA ASP A 31 5.67 -7.69 -2.61
C ASP A 31 6.64 -6.51 -2.41
N ILE A 32 6.47 -5.75 -1.32
CA ILE A 32 7.34 -4.64 -0.90
C ILE A 32 8.14 -5.06 0.33
N PHE A 33 9.40 -4.64 0.36
CA PHE A 33 10.38 -5.01 1.37
C PHE A 33 10.63 -3.86 2.36
N ALA A 34 10.86 -4.18 3.63
CA ALA A 34 11.26 -3.22 4.65
C ALA A 34 12.74 -2.86 4.52
N ALA A 35 13.05 -1.57 4.57
CA ALA A 35 14.41 -1.03 4.46
C ALA A 35 14.91 -0.42 5.79
N VAL A 36 14.46 -0.96 6.93
CA VAL A 36 14.95 -0.56 8.25
C VAL A 36 16.47 -0.74 8.35
N LYS A 37 17.14 0.11 9.11
CA LYS A 37 18.60 0.04 9.34
C LYS A 37 18.96 -0.98 10.43
N ALA A 38 18.09 -1.15 11.40
CA ALA A 38 18.17 -2.12 12.47
C ALA A 38 16.77 -2.71 12.70
N ASP A 39 16.69 -3.88 13.34
CA ASP A 39 15.41 -4.52 13.65
C ASP A 39 14.52 -3.57 14.48
N GLU A 40 13.28 -3.38 14.04
CA GLU A 40 12.30 -2.54 14.71
C GLU A 40 11.19 -3.40 15.32
N THR A 41 10.97 -3.29 16.63
CA THR A 41 9.87 -3.99 17.30
C THR A 41 8.64 -3.09 17.40
N ILE A 42 7.50 -3.61 16.96
CA ILE A 42 6.17 -2.98 17.08
C ILE A 42 5.38 -3.76 18.13
N LEU A 43 5.15 -3.12 19.29
CA LEU A 43 4.34 -3.71 20.35
C LEU A 43 2.85 -3.75 19.98
N PRO A 44 2.04 -4.65 20.58
CA PRO A 44 0.59 -4.65 20.42
C PRO A 44 -0.03 -3.26 20.63
N GLY A 45 -0.88 -2.83 19.70
CA GLY A 45 -1.54 -1.52 19.70
C GLY A 45 -0.68 -0.36 19.19
N GLU A 46 0.63 -0.57 18.99
CA GLU A 46 1.51 0.45 18.46
C GLU A 46 1.59 0.46 16.93
N ARG A 47 2.09 1.58 16.41
CA ARG A 47 2.35 1.80 14.99
C ARG A 47 3.77 2.33 14.75
N ARG A 48 4.34 2.01 13.60
CA ARG A 48 5.64 2.52 13.14
C ARG A 48 5.60 2.87 11.66
N LYS A 49 6.42 3.86 11.29
CA LYS A 49 6.67 4.24 9.89
C LYS A 49 7.90 3.47 9.42
N ILE A 50 7.69 2.46 8.59
CA ILE A 50 8.75 1.59 8.08
C ILE A 50 9.16 2.05 6.67
N PRO A 51 10.44 2.43 6.44
CA PRO A 51 10.92 2.81 5.11
C PRO A 51 10.95 1.61 4.16
N THR A 52 10.83 1.87 2.85
CA THR A 52 10.93 0.83 1.81
C THR A 52 12.22 0.93 1.00
N GLY A 53 12.98 2.02 1.13
CA GLY A 53 14.21 2.25 0.39
C GLY A 53 14.00 2.55 -1.08
N ILE A 54 12.76 2.82 -1.52
CA ILE A 54 12.43 3.11 -2.92
C ILE A 54 11.55 4.36 -3.06
N ALA A 55 11.77 5.08 -4.16
CA ALA A 55 10.86 6.08 -4.71
C ALA A 55 10.41 5.62 -6.10
N ILE A 56 9.21 5.99 -6.53
CA ILE A 56 8.67 5.61 -7.83
C ILE A 56 8.20 6.83 -8.62
N ALA A 57 8.07 6.67 -9.93
CA ALA A 57 7.36 7.60 -10.80
C ALA A 57 6.37 6.81 -11.66
N LEU A 58 5.08 7.08 -11.44
CA LEU A 58 4.00 6.50 -12.21
C LEU A 58 3.62 7.43 -13.37
N PRO A 59 3.06 6.90 -14.46
CA PRO A 59 2.43 7.73 -15.48
C PRO A 59 1.15 8.38 -14.94
N GLU A 60 0.78 9.52 -15.52
CA GLU A 60 -0.50 10.18 -15.25
C GLU A 60 -1.69 9.22 -15.50
N GLY A 61 -2.74 9.33 -14.67
CA GLY A 61 -3.92 8.47 -14.73
C GLY A 61 -3.77 7.15 -13.95
N TYR A 62 -2.69 7.00 -13.18
CA TYR A 62 -2.45 5.82 -12.33
C TYR A 62 -2.10 6.24 -10.89
N GLU A 63 -2.40 5.35 -9.95
CA GLU A 63 -1.90 5.39 -8.58
C GLU A 63 -1.24 4.05 -8.24
N ALA A 64 -0.41 4.02 -7.20
CA ALA A 64 -0.01 2.78 -6.55
C ALA A 64 -0.71 2.64 -5.20
N GLN A 65 -1.40 1.52 -5.03
CA GLN A 65 -2.10 1.16 -3.81
C GLN A 65 -1.26 0.19 -2.98
N ILE A 66 -0.88 0.61 -1.78
CA ILE A 66 -0.12 -0.20 -0.83
C ILE A 66 -1.11 -0.93 0.09
N ARG A 67 -1.07 -2.26 0.05
CA ARG A 67 -2.02 -3.14 0.74
C ARG A 67 -1.31 -4.08 1.71
N PRO A 68 -1.97 -4.49 2.80
CA PRO A 68 -1.49 -5.54 3.71
C PRO A 68 -1.29 -6.88 2.99
N ARG A 69 -0.40 -7.71 3.53
CA ARG A 69 -0.24 -9.11 3.12
C ARG A 69 -1.15 -9.97 4.00
N SER A 70 -2.00 -10.81 3.40
CA SER A 70 -2.99 -11.62 4.12
C SER A 70 -2.38 -12.50 5.21
N GLY A 71 -1.22 -13.12 4.94
CA GLY A 71 -0.53 -13.96 5.91
C GLY A 71 -0.10 -13.21 7.17
N LEU A 72 0.45 -12.00 7.03
CA LEU A 72 0.84 -11.18 8.19
C LEU A 72 -0.40 -10.71 8.97
N ALA A 73 -1.49 -10.39 8.27
CA ALA A 73 -2.73 -9.97 8.89
C ALA A 73 -3.37 -11.10 9.72
N ILE A 74 -3.51 -12.30 9.17
CA ILE A 74 -4.20 -13.41 9.85
C ILE A 74 -3.34 -14.07 10.94
N HIS A 75 -2.03 -14.22 10.72
CA HIS A 75 -1.17 -14.96 11.65
C HIS A 75 -0.55 -14.08 12.73
N GLN A 76 -0.35 -12.78 12.47
CA GLN A 76 0.38 -11.88 13.36
C GLN A 76 -0.40 -10.59 13.69
N GLY A 77 -1.60 -10.39 13.12
CA GLY A 77 -2.40 -9.19 13.34
C GLY A 77 -1.79 -7.93 12.73
N ILE A 78 -0.90 -8.07 11.74
CA ILE A 78 -0.18 -6.92 11.15
C ILE A 78 -0.91 -6.40 9.92
N THR A 79 -1.16 -5.10 9.92
CA THR A 79 -1.77 -4.40 8.80
C THR A 79 -1.15 -3.02 8.59
N LEU A 80 -1.62 -2.30 7.58
CA LEU A 80 -1.28 -0.91 7.34
C LEU A 80 -2.43 -0.03 7.84
N LEU A 81 -2.12 0.93 8.70
CA LEU A 81 -3.13 1.78 9.35
C LEU A 81 -3.92 2.61 8.35
N ASN A 82 -3.29 2.99 7.24
CA ASN A 82 -3.88 3.76 6.15
C ASN A 82 -4.27 2.88 4.95
N SER A 83 -4.51 1.58 5.13
CA SER A 83 -4.81 0.68 4.01
C SER A 83 -6.16 1.00 3.32
N PRO A 84 -6.21 1.01 1.98
CA PRO A 84 -5.07 1.01 1.06
C PRO A 84 -4.32 2.35 1.10
N GLY A 85 -3.00 2.31 1.21
CA GLY A 85 -2.18 3.52 1.13
C GLY A 85 -2.06 3.99 -0.30
N THR A 86 -2.39 5.26 -0.58
CA THR A 86 -2.31 5.85 -1.93
C THR A 86 -0.96 6.51 -2.16
N ILE A 87 -0.30 6.14 -3.26
CA ILE A 87 0.87 6.82 -3.80
C ILE A 87 0.48 7.48 -5.13
N ASP A 88 0.52 8.81 -5.15
CA ASP A 88 0.16 9.63 -6.31
C ASP A 88 1.20 9.57 -7.44
N ALA A 89 0.76 9.84 -8.67
CA ALA A 89 1.64 9.76 -9.85
C ALA A 89 2.78 10.78 -9.87
N ASP A 90 2.60 11.92 -9.20
CA ASP A 90 3.58 13.00 -9.08
C ASP A 90 4.43 12.91 -7.81
N TYR A 91 4.19 11.93 -6.93
CA TYR A 91 5.01 11.71 -5.75
C TYR A 91 6.39 11.16 -6.13
N ARG A 92 7.46 11.77 -5.58
CA ARG A 92 8.87 11.35 -5.81
C ARG A 92 9.63 11.09 -4.53
N GLY A 93 8.96 11.14 -3.38
CA GLY A 93 9.57 10.80 -2.10
C GLY A 93 9.73 9.29 -1.92
N GLU A 94 10.41 8.91 -0.85
CA GLU A 94 10.50 7.52 -0.44
C GLU A 94 9.14 7.00 0.03
N ILE A 95 8.71 5.85 -0.51
CA ILE A 95 7.50 5.17 -0.02
C ILE A 95 7.77 4.66 1.40
N ALA A 96 6.85 4.95 2.32
CA ALA A 96 6.89 4.44 3.68
C ALA A 96 5.60 3.69 4.03
N LEU A 97 5.72 2.66 4.87
CA LEU A 97 4.63 1.83 5.33
C LEU A 97 4.23 2.25 6.74
N ILE A 98 2.97 2.61 6.97
CA ILE A 98 2.44 2.90 8.31
C ILE A 98 1.90 1.61 8.89
N VAL A 99 2.78 0.83 9.52
CA VAL A 99 2.49 -0.51 10.02
C VAL A 99 1.91 -0.40 11.42
N ILE A 100 0.81 -1.10 11.68
CA ILE A 100 0.19 -1.23 12.99
C ILE A 100 0.09 -2.70 13.40
N ASN A 101 0.35 -2.98 14.67
CA ASN A 101 0.21 -4.30 15.25
C ASN A 101 -1.12 -4.42 16.02
N HIS A 102 -2.09 -5.14 15.46
CA HIS A 102 -3.34 -5.51 16.13
C HIS A 102 -3.27 -6.91 16.78
N GLY A 103 -2.13 -7.59 16.67
CA GLY A 103 -1.87 -8.86 17.32
C GLY A 103 -1.68 -8.72 18.83
N LYS A 104 -1.40 -9.86 19.48
CA LYS A 104 -1.17 -9.96 20.93
C LYS A 104 0.31 -10.00 21.30
N GLU A 105 1.17 -10.32 20.33
CA GLU A 105 2.61 -10.48 20.53
C GLU A 105 3.38 -9.32 19.86
N PRO A 106 4.57 -8.96 20.37
CA PRO A 106 5.48 -8.05 19.68
C PRO A 106 5.82 -8.54 18.27
N PHE A 107 5.87 -7.63 17.30
CA PHE A 107 6.23 -7.93 15.92
C PHE A 107 7.56 -7.27 15.56
N SER A 108 8.57 -8.07 15.22
CA SER A 108 9.88 -7.56 14.79
C SER A 108 9.92 -7.41 13.27
N VAL A 109 10.12 -6.18 12.80
CA VAL A 109 10.38 -5.85 11.41
C VAL A 109 11.88 -5.96 11.17
N GLN A 110 12.24 -6.82 10.23
CA GLN A 110 13.63 -7.04 9.83
C GLN A 110 13.89 -6.43 8.46
N ARG A 111 15.12 -5.99 8.22
CA ARG A 111 15.56 -5.52 6.91
C ARG A 111 15.34 -6.62 5.86
N GLY A 112 14.78 -6.25 4.70
CA GLY A 112 14.43 -7.19 3.64
C GLY A 112 13.18 -8.04 3.90
N MET A 113 12.45 -7.81 5.01
CA MET A 113 11.18 -8.49 5.26
C MET A 113 10.12 -8.04 4.24
N ARG A 114 9.39 -9.01 3.66
CA ARG A 114 8.22 -8.73 2.82
C ARG A 114 7.05 -8.29 3.69
N LEU A 115 6.75 -7.00 3.70
CA LEU A 115 5.87 -6.39 4.70
C LEU A 115 4.51 -5.93 4.15
N ALA A 116 4.48 -5.51 2.89
CA ALA A 116 3.26 -5.06 2.20
C ALA A 116 3.26 -5.53 0.74
N GLN A 117 2.21 -5.22 0.00
CA GLN A 117 2.15 -5.43 -1.45
C GLN A 117 1.63 -4.18 -2.17
N MET A 118 2.14 -3.93 -3.37
CA MET A 118 1.78 -2.79 -4.22
C MET A 118 0.92 -3.25 -5.39
N VAL A 119 -0.23 -2.62 -5.61
CA VAL A 119 -1.05 -2.80 -6.82
C VAL A 119 -1.07 -1.48 -7.59
N ILE A 120 -0.78 -1.52 -8.89
CA ILE A 120 -0.91 -0.34 -9.76
C ILE A 120 -2.33 -0.30 -10.30
N SER A 121 -3.03 0.82 -10.10
CA SER A 121 -4.43 0.99 -10.52
C SER A 121 -4.60 2.20 -11.41
N LYS A 122 -5.49 2.09 -12.40
CA LYS A 122 -5.99 3.26 -13.14
C LYS A 122 -6.89 4.08 -12.23
N VAL A 123 -6.84 5.41 -12.36
CA VAL A 123 -7.70 6.35 -11.66
C VAL A 123 -8.32 7.32 -12.65
N CYS A 124 -9.47 7.89 -12.28
CA CYS A 124 -10.08 9.00 -12.98
C CYS A 124 -10.13 10.23 -12.06
N ARG A 125 -10.12 11.42 -12.66
CA ARG A 125 -10.32 12.67 -11.94
C ARG A 125 -11.78 13.08 -12.08
N ALA A 126 -12.49 13.15 -10.97
CA ALA A 126 -13.86 13.64 -10.96
C ALA A 126 -13.89 15.16 -11.19
N GLN A 127 -14.91 15.62 -11.91
CA GLN A 127 -15.30 17.02 -11.99
C GLN A 127 -16.69 17.14 -11.36
N TRP A 128 -16.78 17.94 -10.28
CA TRP A 128 -18.05 18.15 -9.59
C TRP A 128 -18.96 19.08 -10.40
N VAL A 129 -20.26 18.75 -10.39
CA VAL A 129 -21.33 19.59 -10.93
C VAL A 129 -22.40 19.67 -9.83
N ASP A 130 -22.59 20.85 -9.26
CA ASP A 130 -23.59 21.06 -8.21
C ASP A 130 -25.01 20.87 -8.77
N SER A 131 -25.85 20.16 -8.03
CA SER A 131 -27.23 19.87 -8.41
C SER A 131 -28.15 19.97 -7.19
N PRO A 132 -29.36 20.54 -7.32
CA PRO A 132 -30.31 20.60 -6.21
C PRO A 132 -30.87 19.22 -5.82
N ASN A 133 -30.85 18.25 -6.74
CA ASN A 133 -31.31 16.87 -6.52
C ASN A 133 -30.42 15.85 -7.26
N LEU A 134 -30.42 14.60 -6.77
CA LEU A 134 -29.81 13.46 -7.46
C LEU A 134 -30.89 12.57 -8.06
N ASN A 135 -30.57 11.84 -9.13
CA ASN A 135 -31.48 10.86 -9.70
C ASN A 135 -31.77 9.73 -8.70
N GLU A 136 -33.02 9.30 -8.64
CA GLU A 136 -33.42 8.18 -7.79
C GLU A 136 -32.80 6.86 -8.28
N THR A 137 -32.43 6.00 -7.33
CA THR A 137 -31.95 4.65 -7.62
C THR A 137 -32.66 3.67 -6.68
N ALA A 138 -32.70 2.39 -7.05
CA ALA A 138 -33.29 1.34 -6.20
C ALA A 138 -32.66 1.28 -4.79
N ARG A 139 -31.38 1.64 -4.65
CA ARG A 139 -30.68 1.69 -3.36
C ARG A 139 -31.03 2.93 -2.54
N GLY A 140 -31.25 4.07 -3.18
CA GLY A 140 -31.54 5.35 -2.51
C GLY A 140 -30.54 5.66 -1.38
N ASN A 141 -31.08 5.92 -0.19
CA ASN A 141 -30.32 6.22 1.03
C ASN A 141 -29.86 4.97 1.84
N GLY A 142 -30.02 3.76 1.30
CA GLY A 142 -29.65 2.51 1.97
C GLY A 142 -28.13 2.32 2.10
N GLY A 143 -27.63 2.20 3.34
CA GLY A 143 -26.22 1.98 3.67
C GLY A 143 -26.03 1.04 4.88
N PHE A 144 -24.77 0.71 5.23
CA PHE A 144 -24.41 -0.05 6.43
C PHE A 144 -25.13 -1.41 6.61
N GLY A 145 -25.07 -2.28 5.60
CA GLY A 145 -25.69 -3.61 5.65
C GLY A 145 -27.13 -3.66 5.11
N HIS A 146 -27.62 -2.55 4.53
CA HIS A 146 -28.84 -2.54 3.73
C HIS A 146 -28.61 -3.21 2.37
N THR A 147 -29.53 -4.08 1.95
CA THR A 147 -29.62 -4.68 0.60
C THR A 147 -30.76 -4.04 -0.18
#